data_AF-A0A6M1M473-F1
#
_entry.id   AF-A0A6M1M473-F1
#
_cell.length_a   1.000
_cell.length_b   1.000
_cell.length_c   1.000
_cell.angle_alpha   90.00
_cell.angle_beta   90.00
_cell.angle_gamma   90.00
#
_symmetry.space_group_name_H-M   'P 1'
#
loop_
_entity.id
_entity.type
_entity.pdbx_description
1 polymer ?
#
loop_
_entity_poly.entity_id
_entity_poly.type
_entity_poly.pdbx_seq_one_letter_code
_entity_poly.pdbx_strand_id
1 'polypeptide(L)'
;MLNLLSTLVRGAAARAAEDLHDQHAFLILEQQLRDAAAALDDSRRTLARAIAQEAADAKAQTALAGRLADLEARAVAALAGGREDLAAEAAEAIAEMEEEALALETTRAAYAAEVASLRRAVRKGARHFAELERGQRIARAAEAVRRLRARRGTGLGSPAALAEAQATLRRLREAQAADAASDEALAIIEAATPESLCWRLEEAGFGPRTRPSAGGVMERLRAQARAA
;
A
#
# COMPACT_ATOMS: atom_id res chain seq x y z
N MET A 1 -49.93 -40.20 11.93
CA MET A 1 -49.93 -38.72 11.70
C MET A 1 -49.06 -37.92 12.69
N LEU A 2 -48.63 -38.47 13.83
CA LEU A 2 -47.77 -37.78 14.82
C LEU A 2 -46.29 -37.60 14.40
N ASN A 3 -45.80 -38.35 13.41
CA ASN A 3 -44.40 -38.25 12.93
C ASN A 3 -44.15 -37.04 11.99
N LEU A 4 -45.18 -36.53 11.29
CA LEU A 4 -45.04 -35.33 10.44
C LEU A 4 -44.92 -34.05 11.29
N LEU A 5 -45.68 -33.97 12.39
CA LEU A 5 -45.66 -32.83 13.31
C LEU A 5 -44.32 -32.72 14.07
N SER A 6 -43.72 -33.84 14.49
CA SER A 6 -42.41 -33.82 15.16
C SER A 6 -41.23 -33.49 14.22
N THR A 7 -41.36 -33.84 12.94
CA THR A 7 -40.36 -33.52 11.91
C THR A 7 -40.45 -32.05 11.48
N LEU A 8 -41.66 -31.47 11.45
CA LEU A 8 -41.87 -30.04 11.23
C LEU A 8 -41.36 -29.19 12.41
N VAL A 9 -41.52 -29.64 13.66
CA VAL A 9 -41.00 -28.93 14.84
C VAL A 9 -39.46 -29.00 14.90
N ARG A 10 -38.83 -30.12 14.55
CA ARG A 10 -37.36 -30.20 14.40
C ARG A 10 -36.82 -29.39 13.21
N GLY A 11 -37.55 -29.36 12.09
CA GLY A 11 -37.19 -28.53 10.93
C GLY A 11 -37.37 -27.02 11.18
N ALA A 12 -38.33 -26.62 12.02
CA ALA A 12 -38.53 -25.24 12.45
C ALA A 12 -37.50 -24.80 13.51
N ALA A 13 -37.11 -25.69 14.43
CA ALA A 13 -36.06 -25.41 15.40
C ALA A 13 -34.66 -25.32 14.76
N ALA A 14 -34.36 -26.13 13.74
CA ALA A 14 -33.13 -26.03 12.95
C ALA A 14 -33.06 -24.71 12.15
N ARG A 15 -34.17 -24.31 11.50
CA ARG A 15 -34.28 -23.01 10.81
C ARG A 15 -34.21 -21.83 11.77
N ALA A 16 -34.79 -21.91 12.96
CA ALA A 16 -34.68 -20.85 13.97
C ALA A 16 -33.26 -20.74 14.55
N ALA A 17 -32.52 -21.85 14.68
CA ALA A 17 -31.13 -21.84 15.08
C ALA A 17 -30.20 -21.31 13.98
N GLU A 18 -30.44 -21.67 12.71
CA GLU A 18 -29.75 -21.10 11.54
C GLU A 18 -30.06 -19.60 11.38
N ASP A 19 -31.31 -19.17 11.54
CA ASP A 19 -31.70 -17.75 11.45
C ASP A 19 -31.11 -16.91 12.59
N LEU A 20 -30.98 -17.46 13.81
CA LEU A 20 -30.29 -16.81 14.93
C LEU A 20 -28.78 -16.75 14.69
N HIS A 21 -28.18 -17.83 14.20
CA HIS A 21 -26.76 -17.88 13.86
C HIS A 21 -26.41 -16.90 12.73
N ASP A 22 -27.24 -16.83 11.69
CA ASP A 22 -27.10 -15.89 10.57
C ASP A 22 -27.25 -14.43 11.02
N GLN A 23 -28.20 -14.11 11.93
CA GLN A 23 -28.35 -12.76 12.47
C GLN A 23 -27.14 -12.31 13.28
N HIS A 24 -26.58 -13.18 14.13
CA HIS A 24 -25.36 -12.88 14.86
C HIS A 24 -24.14 -12.80 13.94
N ALA A 25 -24.06 -13.63 12.90
CA ALA A 25 -22.98 -13.60 11.91
C ALA A 25 -22.94 -12.26 11.15
N PHE A 26 -24.09 -11.68 10.77
CA PHE A 26 -24.12 -10.36 10.14
C PHE A 26 -23.64 -9.24 11.06
N LEU A 27 -24.03 -9.26 12.34
CA LEU A 27 -23.56 -8.28 13.32
C LEU A 27 -22.06 -8.39 13.58
N ILE A 28 -21.55 -9.62 13.69
CA ILE A 28 -20.12 -9.89 13.83
C ILE A 28 -19.36 -9.39 12.60
N LEU A 29 -19.84 -9.69 11.39
CA LEU A 29 -19.23 -9.22 10.15
C LEU A 29 -19.23 -7.68 10.06
N GLU A 30 -20.31 -7.01 10.46
CA GLU A 30 -20.36 -5.55 10.53
C GLU A 30 -19.30 -4.99 11.47
N GLN A 31 -19.14 -5.59 12.66
CA GLN A 31 -18.13 -5.14 13.61
C GLN A 31 -16.72 -5.40 13.08
N GLN A 32 -16.45 -6.59 12.55
CA GLN A 32 -15.16 -6.93 11.93
C GLN A 32 -14.81 -5.98 10.78
N LEU A 33 -15.80 -5.55 9.99
CA LEU A 33 -15.60 -4.58 8.93
C LEU A 33 -15.28 -3.18 9.49
N ARG A 34 -15.91 -2.74 10.57
CA ARG A 34 -15.54 -1.48 11.25
C ARG A 34 -14.11 -1.55 11.80
N ASP A 35 -13.75 -2.66 12.43
CA ASP A 35 -12.41 -2.87 12.98
C ASP A 35 -11.36 -2.90 11.87
N ALA A 36 -11.64 -3.58 10.75
CA ALA A 36 -10.79 -3.60 9.57
C ALA A 36 -10.64 -2.20 8.93
N ALA A 37 -11.71 -1.40 8.90
CA ALA A 37 -11.66 -0.02 8.41
C ALA A 37 -10.75 0.84 9.29
N ALA A 38 -10.86 0.72 10.61
CA ALA A 38 -10.00 1.43 11.56
C ALA A 38 -8.53 1.03 11.43
N ALA A 39 -8.24 -0.26 11.32
CA ALA A 39 -6.88 -0.77 11.10
C ALA A 39 -6.28 -0.29 9.76
N LEU A 40 -7.09 -0.21 8.71
CA LEU A 40 -6.67 0.31 7.41
C LEU A 40 -6.38 1.82 7.46
N ASP A 41 -7.18 2.60 8.19
CA ASP A 41 -6.93 4.03 8.40
C ASP A 41 -5.63 4.26 9.18
N ASP A 42 -5.39 3.50 10.24
CA ASP A 42 -4.14 3.56 11.01
C ASP A 42 -2.92 3.20 10.15
N SER A 43 -3.05 2.15 9.33
CA SER A 43 -2.00 1.76 8.37
C SER A 43 -1.72 2.87 7.34
N ARG A 44 -2.76 3.57 6.85
CA ARG A 44 -2.61 4.73 5.95
C ARG A 44 -1.92 5.90 6.63
N ARG A 45 -2.25 6.19 7.89
CA ARG A 45 -1.58 7.24 8.69
C ARG A 45 -0.10 6.92 8.91
N THR A 46 0.21 5.66 9.23
CA THR A 46 1.58 5.18 9.39
C THR A 46 2.37 5.35 8.10
N LEU A 47 1.79 4.92 6.97
CA LEU A 47 2.40 5.13 5.65
C LEU A 47 2.58 6.62 5.33
N ALA A 48 1.62 7.47 5.64
CA ALA A 48 1.73 8.92 5.40
C ALA A 48 2.88 9.54 6.21
N ARG A 49 3.04 9.13 7.48
CA ARG A 49 4.18 9.55 8.31
C ARG A 49 5.50 9.09 7.71
N ALA A 50 5.57 7.85 7.24
CA ALA A 50 6.78 7.31 6.62
C ALA A 50 7.15 8.06 5.32
N ILE A 51 6.17 8.36 4.47
CA ILE A 51 6.40 9.18 3.26
C ILE A 51 6.86 10.60 3.63
N ALA A 52 6.28 11.20 4.68
CA ALA A 52 6.69 12.53 5.13
C ALA A 52 8.14 12.54 5.63
N GLN A 53 8.54 11.50 6.38
CA GLN A 53 9.92 11.33 6.84
C GLN A 53 10.88 11.12 5.67
N GLU A 54 10.54 10.25 4.71
CA GLU A 54 11.34 10.03 3.49
C GLU A 54 11.56 11.34 2.71
N ALA A 55 10.54 12.19 2.62
CA ALA A 55 10.64 13.50 1.98
C ALA A 55 11.47 14.50 2.80
N ALA A 56 11.41 14.45 4.12
CA ALA A 56 12.26 15.27 4.99
C ALA A 56 13.73 14.89 4.85
N ASP A 57 14.04 13.59 4.86
CA ASP A 57 15.39 13.07 4.67
C ASP A 57 15.93 13.41 3.26
N ALA A 58 15.06 13.42 2.25
CA ALA A 58 15.40 13.89 0.90
C ALA A 58 15.87 15.35 0.87
N LYS A 59 15.15 16.21 1.59
CA LYS A 59 15.52 17.62 1.71
C LYS A 59 16.82 17.79 2.48
N ALA A 60 17.01 17.04 3.57
CA ALA A 60 18.23 17.07 4.35
C ALA A 60 19.45 16.65 3.51
N GLN A 61 19.34 15.57 2.72
CA GLN A 61 20.42 15.13 1.82
C GLN A 61 20.72 16.19 0.75
N THR A 62 19.69 16.82 0.18
CA THR A 62 19.88 17.88 -0.81
C THR A 62 20.60 19.09 -0.21
N ALA A 63 20.23 19.48 1.02
CA ALA A 63 20.88 20.58 1.73
C ALA A 63 22.33 20.25 2.10
N LEU A 64 22.61 19.01 2.51
CA LEU A 64 23.98 18.55 2.78
C LEU A 64 24.84 18.55 1.52
N ALA A 65 24.32 18.04 0.40
CA ALA A 65 25.00 18.07 -0.89
C ALA A 65 25.30 19.50 -1.36
N GLY A 66 24.38 20.44 -1.13
CA GLY A 66 24.62 21.86 -1.45
C GLY A 66 25.74 22.48 -0.62
N ARG A 67 25.80 22.17 0.68
CA ARG A 67 26.88 22.66 1.56
C ARG A 67 28.24 22.05 1.20
N LEU A 68 28.26 20.75 0.86
CA LEU A 68 29.46 20.07 0.35
C LEU A 68 30.00 20.78 -0.90
N ALA A 69 29.14 21.02 -1.89
CA ALA A 69 29.55 21.68 -3.14
C ALA A 69 30.07 23.11 -2.92
N ASP A 70 29.47 23.88 -2.00
CA ASP A 70 29.95 25.23 -1.65
C ASP A 70 31.32 25.17 -0.97
N LEU A 71 31.53 24.23 -0.04
CA LEU A 71 32.80 24.06 0.67
C LEU A 71 33.90 23.55 -0.27
N GLU A 72 33.59 22.62 -1.17
CA GLU A 72 34.50 22.16 -2.22
C GLU A 72 34.96 23.32 -3.12
N ALA A 73 34.02 24.16 -3.58
CA ALA A 73 34.36 25.31 -4.41
C ALA A 73 35.30 26.30 -3.68
N ARG A 74 35.07 26.52 -2.38
CA ARG A 74 35.93 27.38 -1.54
C ARG A 74 37.30 26.76 -1.29
N ALA A 75 37.36 25.44 -1.06
CA ALA A 75 38.62 24.72 -0.88
C ALA A 75 39.49 24.79 -2.13
N VAL A 76 38.89 24.60 -3.32
CA VAL A 76 39.58 24.75 -4.61
C VAL A 76 40.11 26.19 -4.78
N ALA A 77 39.31 27.20 -4.45
CA ALA A 77 39.75 28.60 -4.50
C ALA A 77 40.90 28.88 -3.52
N ALA A 78 40.90 28.29 -2.33
CA ALA A 78 41.99 28.41 -1.36
C ALA A 78 43.30 27.79 -1.88
N LEU A 79 43.23 26.60 -2.51
CA LEU A 79 44.36 25.96 -3.18
C LEU A 79 44.92 26.83 -4.31
N ALA A 80 44.05 27.38 -5.17
CA ALA A 80 44.47 28.29 -6.23
C ALA A 80 45.12 29.58 -5.69
N GLY A 81 44.69 30.03 -4.51
CA GLY A 81 45.26 31.16 -3.79
C GLY A 81 46.50 30.84 -2.94
N GLY A 82 47.02 29.61 -2.99
CA GLY A 82 48.20 29.18 -2.21
C GLY A 82 47.97 29.06 -0.71
N ARG A 83 46.71 29.03 -0.26
CA ARG A 83 46.30 28.86 1.15
C ARG A 83 46.05 27.38 1.45
N GLU A 84 47.11 26.59 1.43
CA GLU A 84 47.04 25.15 1.73
C GLU A 84 46.55 24.85 3.15
N ASP A 85 46.78 25.76 4.10
CA ASP A 85 46.27 25.70 5.47
C ASP A 85 44.75 25.64 5.51
N LEU A 86 44.08 26.59 4.83
CA LEU A 86 42.62 26.65 4.77
C LEU A 86 42.01 25.52 3.93
N ALA A 87 42.75 25.07 2.90
CA ALA A 87 42.32 23.94 2.09
C ALA A 87 42.37 22.62 2.87
N ALA A 88 43.35 22.44 3.76
CA ALA A 88 43.45 21.27 4.63
C ALA A 88 42.29 21.22 5.63
N GLU A 89 41.98 22.34 6.29
CA GLU A 89 40.81 22.45 7.19
C GLU A 89 39.49 22.18 6.45
N ALA A 90 39.33 22.71 5.23
CA ALA A 90 38.16 22.45 4.41
C ALA A 90 38.06 20.97 4.00
N ALA A 91 39.19 20.31 3.72
CA ALA A 91 39.21 18.88 3.37
C ALA A 91 38.79 17.99 4.56
N GLU A 92 39.21 18.33 5.78
CA GLU A 92 38.75 17.64 6.99
C GLU A 92 37.24 17.77 7.17
N ALA A 93 36.70 19.00 7.06
CA ALA A 93 35.26 19.24 7.15
C ALA A 93 34.46 18.57 6.02
N ILE A 94 34.99 18.52 4.79
CA ILE A 94 34.37 17.78 3.68
C ILE A 94 34.30 16.29 4.01
N ALA A 95 35.38 15.71 4.53
CA ALA A 95 35.42 14.28 4.87
C ALA A 95 34.36 13.91 5.93
N GLU A 96 34.20 14.73 6.97
CA GLU A 96 33.13 14.56 7.98
C GLU A 96 31.74 14.63 7.35
N MET A 97 31.50 15.63 6.48
CA MET A 97 30.21 15.80 5.80
C MET A 97 29.91 14.69 4.79
N GLU A 98 30.93 14.11 4.13
CA GLU A 98 30.79 12.95 3.26
C GLU A 98 30.45 11.68 4.06
N GLU A 99 31.03 11.49 5.24
CA GLU A 99 30.66 10.39 6.13
C GLU A 99 29.20 10.50 6.60
N GLU A 100 28.77 11.70 7.00
CA GLU A 100 27.37 11.98 7.32
C GLU A 100 26.44 11.70 6.12
N ALA A 101 26.83 12.10 4.92
CA ALA A 101 26.06 11.88 3.70
C ALA A 101 25.89 10.39 3.41
N LEU A 102 26.96 9.61 3.56
CA LEU A 102 26.95 8.16 3.36
C LEU A 102 26.04 7.48 4.40
N ALA A 103 26.15 7.87 5.68
CA ALA A 103 25.30 7.32 6.75
C ALA A 103 23.82 7.62 6.48
N LEU A 104 23.50 8.84 6.05
CA LEU A 104 22.14 9.24 5.66
C LEU A 104 21.64 8.44 4.45
N GLU A 105 22.44 8.29 3.39
CA GLU A 105 22.09 7.51 2.20
C GLU A 105 21.76 6.06 2.55
N THR A 106 22.59 5.43 3.40
CA THR A 106 22.40 4.04 3.82
C THR A 106 21.09 3.86 4.58
N THR A 107 20.79 4.79 5.49
CA THR A 107 19.55 4.81 6.27
C THR A 107 18.33 5.03 5.37
N ARG A 108 18.41 5.99 4.44
CA ARG A 108 17.33 6.28 3.49
C ARG A 108 17.04 5.12 2.55
N ALA A 109 18.05 4.38 2.11
CA ALA A 109 17.86 3.20 1.26
C ALA A 109 17.07 2.09 1.99
N ALA A 110 17.40 1.83 3.25
CA ALA A 110 16.64 0.88 4.08
C ALA A 110 15.19 1.37 4.30
N TYR A 111 15.03 2.66 4.57
CA TYR A 111 13.72 3.27 4.80
C TYR A 111 12.82 3.28 3.56
N ALA A 112 13.38 3.52 2.37
CA ALA A 112 12.65 3.48 1.11
C ALA A 112 12.07 2.07 0.83
N ALA A 113 12.81 1.01 1.16
CA ALA A 113 12.31 -0.36 1.05
C ALA A 113 11.12 -0.62 1.99
N GLU A 114 11.18 -0.07 3.22
CA GLU A 114 10.09 -0.14 4.19
C GLU A 114 8.85 0.62 3.71
N VAL A 115 9.01 1.86 3.22
CA VAL A 115 7.91 2.65 2.63
C VAL A 115 7.27 1.90 1.46
N ALA A 116 8.06 1.31 0.57
CA ALA A 116 7.55 0.50 -0.54
C ALA A 116 6.75 -0.72 -0.04
N SER A 117 7.22 -1.38 1.02
CA SER A 117 6.51 -2.48 1.67
C SER A 117 5.17 -2.03 2.26
N LEU A 118 5.16 -0.93 3.02
CA LEU A 118 3.95 -0.33 3.59
C LEU A 118 2.94 0.07 2.51
N ARG A 119 3.41 0.65 1.39
CA ARG A 119 2.56 0.97 0.23
C ARG A 119 1.85 -0.28 -0.32
N ARG A 120 2.60 -1.38 -0.52
CA ARG A 120 2.02 -2.64 -1.00
C ARG A 120 1.02 -3.22 -0.01
N ALA A 121 1.35 -3.22 1.29
CA ALA A 121 0.48 -3.72 2.35
C ALA A 121 -0.84 -2.93 2.42
N VAL A 122 -0.77 -1.59 2.42
CA VAL A 122 -1.95 -0.71 2.43
C VAL A 122 -2.81 -0.91 1.18
N ARG A 123 -2.21 -1.01 -0.01
CA ARG A 123 -2.96 -1.28 -1.26
C ARG A 123 -3.67 -2.64 -1.20
N LYS A 124 -2.96 -3.70 -0.79
CA LYS A 124 -3.55 -5.04 -0.64
C LYS A 124 -4.68 -5.04 0.39
N GLY A 125 -4.47 -4.41 1.54
CA GLY A 125 -5.48 -4.27 2.59
C GLY A 125 -6.71 -3.50 2.09
N ALA A 126 -6.51 -2.41 1.35
CA ALA A 126 -7.61 -1.63 0.77
C ALA A 126 -8.42 -2.42 -0.26
N ARG A 127 -7.77 -3.21 -1.12
CA ARG A 127 -8.46 -4.10 -2.07
C ARG A 127 -9.30 -5.13 -1.33
N HIS A 128 -8.71 -5.82 -0.37
CA HIS A 128 -9.43 -6.85 0.40
C HIS A 128 -10.59 -6.26 1.21
N PHE A 129 -10.40 -5.08 1.81
CA PHE A 129 -11.47 -4.37 2.50
C PHE A 129 -12.65 -4.05 1.56
N ALA A 130 -12.37 -3.54 0.36
CA ALA A 130 -13.41 -3.25 -0.63
C ALA A 130 -14.15 -4.53 -1.09
N GLU A 131 -13.45 -5.66 -1.23
CA GLU A 131 -14.06 -6.97 -1.49
C GLU A 131 -15.03 -7.38 -0.38
N LEU A 132 -14.64 -7.22 0.88
CA LEU A 132 -15.48 -7.53 2.05
C LEU A 132 -16.73 -6.63 2.11
N GLU A 133 -16.59 -5.32 1.86
CA GLU A 133 -17.73 -4.39 1.79
C GLU A 133 -18.71 -4.77 0.67
N ARG A 134 -18.19 -5.17 -0.51
CA ARG A 134 -19.00 -5.66 -1.63
C ARG A 134 -19.73 -6.95 -1.25
N GLY A 135 -19.01 -7.92 -0.69
CA GLY A 135 -19.57 -9.19 -0.23
C GLY A 135 -20.69 -8.99 0.79
N GLN A 136 -20.51 -8.07 1.73
CA GLN A 136 -21.53 -7.70 2.71
C GLN A 136 -22.80 -7.14 2.04
N ARG A 137 -22.67 -6.22 1.07
CA ARG A 137 -23.82 -5.66 0.33
C ARG A 137 -24.62 -6.75 -0.39
N ILE A 138 -23.94 -7.69 -1.03
CA ILE A 138 -24.58 -8.81 -1.75
C ILE A 138 -25.24 -9.76 -0.76
N ALA A 139 -24.58 -10.09 0.35
CA ALA A 139 -25.13 -10.93 1.40
C ALA A 139 -26.42 -10.33 1.99
N ARG A 140 -26.43 -9.01 2.26
CA ARG A 140 -27.64 -8.29 2.72
C ARG A 140 -28.77 -8.33 1.70
N ALA A 141 -28.47 -8.10 0.42
CA ALA A 141 -29.47 -8.14 -0.64
C ALA A 141 -30.04 -9.56 -0.83
N ALA A 142 -29.19 -10.59 -0.76
CA ALA A 142 -29.60 -11.98 -0.81
C ALA A 142 -30.51 -12.34 0.39
N GLU A 143 -30.15 -11.90 1.60
CA GLU A 143 -30.94 -12.10 2.81
C GLU A 143 -32.31 -11.41 2.72
N ALA A 144 -32.36 -10.18 2.20
CA ALA A 144 -33.63 -9.49 1.96
C ALA A 144 -34.55 -10.29 1.01
N VAL A 145 -33.99 -10.85 -0.06
CA VAL A 145 -34.74 -11.73 -0.99
C VAL A 145 -35.19 -13.02 -0.29
N ARG A 146 -34.35 -13.65 0.55
CA ARG A 146 -34.74 -14.84 1.34
C ARG A 146 -35.94 -14.53 2.24
N ARG A 147 -35.89 -13.43 2.98
CA ARG A 147 -36.98 -12.97 3.87
C ARG A 147 -38.27 -12.68 3.11
N LEU A 148 -38.21 -12.02 1.95
CA LEU A 148 -39.37 -11.78 1.09
C LEU A 148 -40.02 -13.08 0.59
N ARG A 149 -39.21 -14.09 0.21
CA ARG A 149 -39.71 -15.41 -0.18
C ARG A 149 -40.39 -16.14 0.97
N ALA A 150 -39.80 -16.10 2.17
CA ALA A 150 -40.40 -16.72 3.36
C ALA A 150 -41.80 -16.14 3.67
N ARG A 151 -41.97 -14.82 3.59
CA ARG A 151 -43.27 -14.14 3.78
C ARG A 151 -44.30 -14.43 2.69
N ARG A 152 -43.86 -14.74 1.47
CA ARG A 152 -44.76 -15.18 0.39
C ARG A 152 -45.33 -16.57 0.66
N GLY A 153 -44.53 -17.48 1.24
CA GLY A 153 -44.98 -18.81 1.66
C GLY A 153 -46.06 -18.78 2.75
N THR A 154 -46.17 -17.68 3.50
CA THR A 154 -47.21 -17.45 4.51
C THR A 154 -48.38 -16.58 4.03
N GLY A 155 -48.46 -16.28 2.72
CA GLY A 155 -49.56 -15.51 2.12
C GLY A 155 -49.48 -13.98 2.30
N LEU A 156 -48.41 -13.46 2.92
CA LEU A 156 -48.25 -12.03 3.27
C LEU A 156 -47.27 -11.27 2.34
N GLY A 157 -46.74 -11.91 1.28
CA GLY A 157 -45.67 -11.36 0.44
C GLY A 157 -46.13 -10.85 -0.93
N SER A 158 -45.83 -9.58 -1.27
CA SER A 158 -46.09 -8.99 -2.59
C SER A 158 -45.18 -9.57 -3.69
N PRO A 159 -45.73 -10.05 -4.84
CA PRO A 159 -44.95 -10.50 -5.99
C PRO A 159 -44.02 -9.44 -6.58
N ALA A 160 -44.48 -8.19 -6.62
CA ALA A 160 -43.74 -7.08 -7.21
C ALA A 160 -42.48 -6.75 -6.40
N ALA A 161 -42.60 -6.69 -5.07
CA ALA A 161 -41.47 -6.43 -4.17
C ALA A 161 -40.37 -7.51 -4.27
N LEU A 162 -40.76 -8.78 -4.47
CA LEU A 162 -39.80 -9.86 -4.68
C LEU A 162 -39.07 -9.73 -6.03
N ALA A 163 -39.78 -9.35 -7.10
CA ALA A 163 -39.19 -9.17 -8.42
C ALA A 163 -38.19 -8.01 -8.44
N GLU A 164 -38.54 -6.89 -7.80
CA GLU A 164 -37.65 -5.73 -7.65
C GLU A 164 -36.39 -6.07 -6.84
N ALA A 165 -36.53 -6.75 -5.70
CA ALA A 165 -35.37 -7.17 -4.90
C ALA A 165 -34.44 -8.14 -5.67
N GLN A 166 -35.00 -9.03 -6.49
CA GLN A 166 -34.21 -9.91 -7.36
C GLN A 166 -33.47 -9.12 -8.46
N ALA A 167 -34.11 -8.09 -9.05
CA ALA A 167 -33.47 -7.21 -10.02
C ALA A 167 -32.30 -6.44 -9.39
N THR A 168 -32.47 -5.92 -8.18
CA THR A 168 -31.40 -5.26 -7.42
C THR A 168 -30.24 -6.21 -7.12
N LEU A 169 -30.52 -7.44 -6.69
CA LEU A 169 -29.47 -8.44 -6.44
C LEU A 169 -28.70 -8.81 -7.71
N ARG A 170 -29.38 -8.90 -8.87
CA ARG A 170 -28.72 -9.13 -10.17
C ARG A 170 -27.77 -7.99 -10.52
N ARG A 171 -28.25 -6.74 -10.43
CA ARG A 171 -27.42 -5.54 -10.67
C ARG A 171 -26.18 -5.49 -9.77
N LEU A 172 -26.33 -5.83 -8.48
CA LEU A 172 -25.21 -5.87 -7.55
C LEU A 172 -24.16 -6.94 -7.92
N ARG A 173 -24.58 -8.10 -8.42
CA ARG A 173 -23.67 -9.17 -8.87
C ARG A 173 -22.99 -8.81 -10.19
N GLU A 174 -23.71 -8.20 -11.12
CA GLU A 174 -23.14 -7.71 -12.39
C GLU A 174 -22.06 -6.66 -12.13
N ALA A 175 -22.34 -5.70 -11.23
CA ALA A 175 -21.34 -4.73 -10.78
C ALA A 175 -20.11 -5.40 -10.16
N GLN A 176 -20.29 -6.43 -9.32
CA GLN A 176 -19.18 -7.18 -8.73
C GLN A 176 -18.29 -7.85 -9.80
N ALA A 177 -18.89 -8.43 -10.83
CA ALA A 177 -18.15 -9.07 -11.91
C ALA A 177 -17.35 -8.06 -12.74
N ALA A 178 -17.93 -6.88 -13.02
CA ALA A 178 -17.25 -5.80 -13.72
C ALA A 178 -16.07 -5.24 -12.91
N ASP A 179 -16.27 -5.01 -11.61
CA ASP A 179 -15.21 -4.54 -10.71
C ASP A 179 -14.07 -5.56 -10.61
N ALA A 180 -14.37 -6.86 -10.50
CA ALA A 180 -13.36 -7.91 -10.44
C ALA A 180 -12.50 -7.97 -11.71
N ALA A 181 -13.12 -7.81 -12.88
CA ALA A 181 -12.38 -7.71 -14.14
C ALA A 181 -11.49 -6.47 -14.22
N SER A 182 -11.96 -5.33 -13.67
CA SER A 182 -11.15 -4.11 -13.56
C SER A 182 -9.96 -4.29 -12.60
N ASP A 183 -10.17 -4.94 -11.45
CA ASP A 183 -9.12 -5.23 -10.48
C ASP A 183 -8.03 -6.16 -11.09
N GLU A 184 -8.44 -7.17 -11.86
CA GLU A 184 -7.53 -8.05 -12.61
C GLU A 184 -6.72 -7.27 -13.66
N ALA A 185 -7.38 -6.40 -14.44
CA ALA A 185 -6.70 -5.55 -15.42
C ALA A 185 -5.67 -4.61 -14.77
N LEU A 186 -6.01 -3.99 -13.63
CA LEU A 186 -5.09 -3.14 -12.88
C LEU A 186 -3.88 -3.94 -12.35
N ALA A 187 -4.07 -5.18 -11.91
CA ALA A 187 -2.98 -6.03 -11.46
C ALA A 187 -1.99 -6.36 -12.60
N ILE A 188 -2.51 -6.59 -13.82
CA ILE A 188 -1.69 -6.80 -15.02
C ILE A 188 -0.87 -5.55 -15.35
N ILE A 189 -1.48 -4.36 -15.29
CA ILE A 189 -0.79 -3.08 -15.57
C ILE A 189 0.30 -2.81 -14.54
N GLU A 190 0.02 -2.99 -13.25
CA GLU A 190 1.02 -2.81 -12.19
C GLU A 190 2.20 -3.78 -12.33
N ALA A 191 1.98 -5.00 -12.81
CA ALA A 191 3.06 -5.94 -13.07
C ALA A 191 3.95 -5.52 -14.25
N ALA A 192 3.43 -4.70 -15.18
CA ALA A 192 4.09 -4.31 -16.42
C ALA A 192 4.92 -3.00 -16.33
N THR A 193 5.05 -2.38 -15.16
CA THR A 193 5.74 -1.07 -15.02
C THR A 193 7.27 -1.16 -15.23
N PRO A 194 7.91 -0.17 -15.89
CA PRO A 194 9.35 -0.17 -16.17
C PRO A 194 10.27 -0.33 -14.94
N GLU A 195 9.90 0.20 -13.77
CA GLU A 195 10.70 0.04 -12.55
C GLU A 195 10.77 -1.43 -12.09
N SER A 196 9.74 -2.24 -12.34
CA SER A 196 9.76 -3.67 -12.01
C SER A 196 10.65 -4.47 -12.95
N LEU A 197 10.82 -3.99 -14.19
CA LEU A 197 11.70 -4.57 -15.20
C LEU A 197 13.17 -4.25 -14.90
N CYS A 198 13.51 -3.00 -14.57
CA CYS A 198 14.88 -2.63 -14.18
C CYS A 198 15.35 -3.43 -12.95
N TRP A 199 14.51 -3.56 -11.93
CA TRP A 199 14.82 -4.36 -10.74
C TRP A 199 15.11 -5.83 -11.06
N ARG A 200 14.32 -6.45 -11.94
CA ARG A 200 14.53 -7.84 -12.40
C ARG A 200 15.78 -8.02 -13.26
N LEU A 201 16.15 -7.01 -14.04
CA LEU A 201 17.35 -7.03 -14.88
C LEU A 201 18.61 -6.90 -14.04
N GLU A 202 18.60 -6.04 -13.02
CA GLU A 202 19.69 -5.92 -12.05
C GLU A 202 19.87 -7.20 -11.21
N GLU A 203 18.77 -7.81 -10.75
CA GLU A 203 18.78 -9.08 -10.00
C GLU A 203 19.26 -10.26 -10.86
N ALA A 204 18.98 -10.24 -12.16
CA ALA A 204 19.52 -11.17 -13.14
C ALA A 204 20.97 -10.86 -13.57
N GLY A 205 21.60 -9.83 -13.00
CA GLY A 205 23.01 -9.49 -13.23
C GLY A 205 23.28 -8.66 -14.48
N PHE A 206 22.25 -8.07 -15.10
CA PHE A 206 22.37 -7.22 -16.28
C PHE A 206 22.30 -5.73 -15.89
N GLY A 207 23.44 -5.05 -15.89
CA GLY A 207 23.55 -3.60 -15.70
C GLY A 207 24.64 -3.17 -14.71
N PRO A 208 25.14 -1.92 -14.78
CA PRO A 208 26.14 -1.41 -13.85
C PRO A 208 25.57 -1.25 -12.43
N ARG A 209 26.34 -1.66 -11.41
CA ARG A 209 25.99 -1.43 -10.00
C ARG A 209 26.11 0.05 -9.67
N THR A 210 25.06 0.60 -9.07
CA THR A 210 24.83 2.04 -8.89
C THR A 210 25.60 2.70 -7.74
N ARG A 211 26.50 2.00 -7.02
CA ARG A 211 27.21 2.59 -5.87
C ARG A 211 28.66 3.01 -6.18
N PRO A 212 29.04 4.27 -5.91
CA PRO A 212 30.39 4.78 -6.13
C PRO A 212 31.40 4.38 -5.03
N SER A 213 32.70 4.44 -5.33
CA SER A 213 33.81 4.16 -4.38
C SER A 213 34.75 5.36 -4.24
N ALA A 214 35.44 5.45 -3.09
CA ALA A 214 36.32 6.56 -2.73
C ALA A 214 37.45 6.83 -3.75
N GLY A 215 38.00 5.78 -4.39
CA GLY A 215 38.98 5.94 -5.47
C GLY A 215 38.40 6.66 -6.69
N GLY A 216 37.13 6.41 -7.02
CA GLY A 216 36.43 7.09 -8.11
C GLY A 216 36.09 8.56 -7.81
N VAL A 217 35.91 8.90 -6.54
CA VAL A 217 35.70 10.30 -6.11
C VAL A 217 37.01 11.10 -6.26
N MET A 218 38.14 10.53 -5.83
CA MET A 218 39.45 11.19 -5.91
C MET A 218 39.94 11.43 -7.35
N GLU A 219 39.66 10.48 -8.26
CA GLU A 219 39.94 10.68 -9.70
C GLU A 219 39.05 11.77 -10.31
N ARG A 220 37.78 11.83 -9.93
CA ARG A 220 36.83 12.85 -10.41
C ARG A 220 37.24 14.26 -9.98
N LEU A 221 37.64 14.42 -8.72
CA LEU A 221 38.10 15.71 -8.18
C LEU A 221 39.39 16.20 -8.85
N ARG A 222 40.36 15.31 -9.07
CA ARG A 222 41.59 15.64 -9.83
C ARG A 222 41.33 15.99 -11.29
N ALA A 223 40.33 15.37 -11.92
CA ALA A 223 39.94 15.68 -13.28
C ALA A 223 39.29 17.06 -13.40
N GLN A 224 38.45 17.46 -12.44
CA GLN A 224 37.84 18.80 -12.40
C GLN A 224 38.86 19.90 -12.14
N ALA A 225 39.83 19.69 -11.24
CA ALA A 225 40.88 20.66 -10.95
C ALA A 225 41.87 20.90 -12.11
N ARG A 226 41.98 19.96 -13.06
CA ARG A 226 42.81 20.13 -14.27
C ARG A 226 42.07 20.79 -15.43
N ALA A 227 40.74 20.85 -15.35
CA ALA A 227 39.88 21.40 -16.39
C ALA A 227 39.42 22.84 -16.10
N ALA A 228 39.68 23.34 -14.89
CA ALA A 228 39.54 24.73 -14.47
C ALA A 228 40.88 25.47 -14.60
#